data_AF-A0A5M6DH93-F1
#
_entry.id   AF-A0A5M6DH93-F1
#
_cell.length_a   1.000
_cell.length_b   1.000
_cell.length_c   1.000
_cell.angle_alpha   90.00
_cell.angle_beta   90.00
_cell.angle_gamma   90.00
#
_symmetry.space_group_name_H-M   'P 1'
#
loop_
_entity.id
_entity.type
_entity.pdbx_description
1 polymer ?
#
loop_
_entity_poly.entity_id
_entity_poly.type
_entity_poly.pdbx_seq_one_letter_code
_entity_poly.pdbx_strand_id
1 'polypeptide(L)'
;MMLKQLVDFRDFCYVWAVKQQGESYAEFRGKMKLKAMYGTYYLALLMLISVLNYKAGNPIPIPRILEENVFAQLIAGLFLLVPFNFFMNFLLKKISSLPIDKDMSPERYRMLRPKVIVFFILGMTLAIVFPFLLDGLLPPFYN
;
A
#
# COMPACT_ATOMS: atom_id res chain seq x y z
N MET A 1 15.18 11.83 -5.00
CA MET A 1 15.15 10.92 -3.83
C MET A 1 14.04 9.86 -3.93
N MET A 2 12.77 10.25 -4.12
CA MET A 2 11.63 9.29 -4.19
C MET A 2 11.71 8.28 -5.36
N LEU A 3 12.12 8.71 -6.55
CA LEU A 3 12.24 7.82 -7.73
C LEU A 3 13.24 6.68 -7.50
N LYS A 4 14.40 6.99 -6.90
CA LYS A 4 15.45 6.00 -6.60
C LYS A 4 14.95 4.94 -5.63
N GLN A 5 14.25 5.36 -4.57
CA GLN A 5 13.66 4.42 -3.62
C GLN A 5 12.63 3.49 -4.27
N LEU A 6 11.77 4.04 -5.13
CA LEU A 6 10.78 3.25 -5.87
C LEU A 6 11.45 2.19 -6.77
N VAL A 7 12.54 2.56 -7.46
CA VAL A 7 13.34 1.64 -8.28
C VAL A 7 14.04 0.60 -7.41
N ASP A 8 14.70 1.00 -6.32
CA ASP A 8 15.37 0.09 -5.38
C ASP A 8 14.38 -0.93 -4.81
N PHE A 9 13.16 -0.50 -4.46
CA PHE A 9 12.13 -1.39 -3.92
C PHE A 9 11.52 -2.29 -4.99
N ARG A 10 11.35 -1.80 -6.23
CA ARG A 10 10.94 -2.61 -7.38
C ARG A 10 11.93 -3.75 -7.61
N ASP A 11 13.20 -3.42 -7.70
CA ASP A 11 14.27 -4.37 -8.00
C ASP A 11 14.43 -5.37 -6.86
N PHE A 12 14.36 -4.89 -5.61
CA PHE A 12 14.32 -5.76 -4.45
C PHE A 12 13.14 -6.74 -4.50
N CYS A 13 11.93 -6.26 -4.81
CA CYS A 13 10.74 -7.11 -4.88
C CYS A 13 10.84 -8.15 -6.01
N TYR A 14 11.45 -7.79 -7.13
CA TYR A 14 11.74 -8.71 -8.22
C TYR A 14 12.71 -9.81 -7.76
N VAL A 15 13.87 -9.44 -7.23
CA VAL A 15 14.89 -10.41 -6.77
C VAL A 15 14.35 -11.28 -5.63
N TRP A 16 13.54 -10.72 -4.74
CA TRP A 16 12.85 -11.48 -3.71
C TRP A 16 11.86 -12.49 -4.33
N ALA A 17 11.14 -12.12 -5.37
CA ALA A 17 10.25 -13.04 -6.07
C ALA A 17 11.02 -14.16 -6.81
N VAL A 18 12.14 -13.84 -7.48
CA VAL A 18 13.04 -14.83 -8.09
C VAL A 18 13.48 -15.87 -7.06
N LYS A 19 13.94 -15.41 -5.89
CA LYS A 19 14.38 -16.29 -4.79
C LYS A 19 13.28 -17.22 -4.25
N GLN A 20 12.00 -16.89 -4.46
CA GLN A 20 10.88 -17.68 -3.96
C GLN A 20 10.29 -18.64 -5.00
N GLN A 21 10.21 -18.25 -6.27
CA GLN A 21 9.43 -18.98 -7.29
C GLN A 21 10.14 -19.07 -8.66
N GLY A 22 11.41 -18.67 -8.75
CA GLY A 22 12.14 -18.60 -10.01
C GLY A 22 11.76 -17.40 -10.88
N GLU A 23 12.39 -17.27 -12.04
CA GLU A 23 12.27 -16.07 -12.89
C GLU A 23 10.92 -15.96 -13.60
N SER A 24 10.27 -17.08 -13.93
CA SER A 24 9.07 -17.13 -14.76
C SER A 24 7.89 -16.29 -14.22
N TYR A 25 7.82 -16.11 -12.90
CA TYR A 25 6.77 -15.31 -12.24
C TYR A 25 7.30 -14.07 -11.52
N ALA A 26 8.62 -13.83 -11.56
CA ALA A 26 9.26 -12.82 -10.73
C ALA A 26 8.81 -11.40 -11.04
N GLU A 27 8.58 -11.08 -12.32
CA GLU A 27 8.14 -9.75 -12.71
C GLU A 27 6.73 -9.43 -12.19
N PHE A 28 5.78 -10.35 -12.40
CA PHE A 28 4.42 -10.19 -11.91
C PHE A 28 4.37 -10.17 -10.38
N ARG A 29 5.00 -11.15 -9.72
CA ARG A 29 5.03 -11.26 -8.26
C ARG A 29 5.76 -10.09 -7.62
N GLY A 30 6.86 -9.62 -8.22
CA GLY A 30 7.60 -8.46 -7.76
C GLY A 30 6.74 -7.19 -7.81
N LYS A 31 6.01 -6.96 -8.90
CA LYS A 31 5.04 -5.86 -9.00
C LYS A 31 3.93 -5.98 -7.96
N MET A 32 3.38 -7.18 -7.73
CA MET A 32 2.34 -7.40 -6.73
C MET A 32 2.85 -7.18 -5.29
N LYS A 33 4.06 -7.63 -4.96
CA LYS A 33 4.71 -7.35 -3.67
C LYS A 33 4.89 -5.86 -3.45
N LEU A 34 5.40 -5.15 -4.47
CA LEU A 34 5.58 -3.71 -4.40
C LEU A 34 4.24 -2.98 -4.19
N LYS A 35 3.20 -3.36 -4.96
CA LYS A 35 1.84 -2.84 -4.77
C LYS A 35 1.31 -3.13 -3.36
N ALA A 36 1.48 -4.33 -2.84
CA ALA A 36 1.06 -4.66 -1.48
C ALA A 36 1.75 -3.77 -0.43
N MET A 37 3.06 -3.51 -0.59
CA MET A 37 3.81 -2.64 0.31
C MET A 37 3.35 -1.19 0.29
N TYR A 38 3.11 -0.61 -0.89
CA TYR A 38 2.57 0.76 -0.98
C TYR A 38 1.07 0.81 -0.63
N GLY A 39 0.37 -0.31 -0.79
CA GLY A 39 -1.05 -0.46 -0.48
C GLY A 39 -1.33 -0.28 1.00
N THR A 40 -0.42 -0.66 1.90
CA THR A 40 -0.60 -0.42 3.35
C THR A 40 -0.67 1.07 3.68
N TYR A 41 0.18 1.89 3.05
CA TYR A 41 0.13 3.35 3.18
C TYR A 41 -1.13 3.96 2.57
N TYR A 42 -1.62 3.39 1.47
CA TYR A 42 -2.88 3.82 0.88
C TYR A 42 -4.06 3.50 1.80
N LEU A 43 -4.09 2.31 2.39
CA LEU A 43 -5.08 1.94 3.39
C LEU A 43 -5.02 2.87 4.61
N ALA A 44 -3.83 3.21 5.09
CA ALA A 44 -3.66 4.18 6.17
C ALA A 44 -4.28 5.55 5.84
N LEU A 45 -4.09 6.03 4.60
CA LEU A 45 -4.71 7.27 4.14
C LEU A 45 -6.24 7.17 4.12
N LEU A 46 -6.80 6.06 3.61
CA LEU A 46 -8.25 5.86 3.59
C LEU A 46 -8.83 5.83 5.01
N MET A 47 -8.16 5.13 5.94
CA MET A 47 -8.57 5.09 7.34
C MET A 47 -8.51 6.47 8.00
N LEU A 48 -7.46 7.24 7.73
CA LEU A 48 -7.33 8.62 8.22
C LEU A 48 -8.51 9.48 7.74
N ILE A 49 -8.82 9.43 6.43
CA ILE A 49 -9.96 10.17 5.86
C ILE A 49 -11.26 9.74 6.53
N SER A 50 -11.45 8.44 6.75
CA SER A 50 -12.64 7.89 7.42
C SER A 50 -12.79 8.41 8.84
N VAL A 51 -11.71 8.40 9.65
CA VAL A 51 -11.72 8.91 11.02
C VAL A 51 -12.02 10.40 11.05
N LEU A 52 -11.37 11.18 10.18
CA LEU A 52 -11.60 12.63 10.11
C LEU A 52 -13.04 12.96 9.68
N ASN A 53 -13.59 12.22 8.71
CA ASN A 53 -14.98 12.41 8.28
C ASN A 53 -15.98 12.10 9.41
N TYR A 54 -15.73 11.03 10.17
CA TYR A 54 -16.52 10.68 11.36
C TYR A 54 -16.45 11.78 12.43
N LYS A 55 -15.23 12.24 12.78
CA LYS A 55 -15.03 13.31 13.78
C LYS A 55 -15.61 14.66 13.35
N ALA A 56 -15.67 14.94 12.05
CA ALA A 56 -16.24 16.16 11.50
C ALA A 56 -17.77 16.25 11.62
N GLY A 57 -18.45 15.21 12.14
CA GLY A 57 -19.91 15.21 12.33
C GLY A 57 -20.71 15.11 11.03
N ASN A 58 -20.03 14.90 9.90
CA ASN A 58 -20.63 14.72 8.58
C ASN A 58 -20.29 13.32 8.06
N PRO A 59 -20.75 12.24 8.74
CA PRO A 59 -20.53 10.89 8.25
C PRO A 59 -21.16 10.79 6.86
N ILE A 60 -20.37 10.36 5.88
CA ILE A 60 -20.92 10.05 4.56
C ILE A 60 -21.99 8.97 4.77
N PRO A 61 -23.24 9.21 4.37
CA PRO A 61 -24.32 8.25 4.59
C PRO A 61 -23.97 6.94 3.89
N ILE A 62 -23.91 5.86 4.67
CA ILE A 62 -23.63 4.52 4.14
C ILE A 62 -24.97 3.96 3.62
N PRO A 63 -25.07 3.60 2.33
CA PRO A 63 -26.27 2.95 1.82
C PRO A 63 -26.57 1.66 2.59
N ARG A 64 -27.84 1.39 2.94
CA ARG A 64 -28.26 0.16 3.66
C ARG A 64 -27.70 -1.13 3.06
N ILE A 65 -27.61 -1.20 1.73
CA ILE A 65 -27.03 -2.37 1.05
C ILE A 65 -25.57 -2.64 1.46
N LEU A 66 -24.78 -1.60 1.76
CA LEU A 66 -23.43 -1.73 2.28
C LEU A 66 -23.42 -2.06 3.78
N GLU A 67 -24.47 -1.78 4.54
CA GLU A 67 -24.55 -2.17 5.96
C GLU A 67 -24.90 -3.65 6.11
N GLU A 68 -25.83 -4.13 5.29
CA GLU A 68 -26.46 -5.45 5.46
C GLU A 68 -25.81 -6.56 4.61
N ASN A 69 -25.08 -6.22 3.54
CA ASN A 69 -24.55 -7.19 2.60
C ASN A 69 -23.01 -7.21 2.55
N VAL A 70 -22.41 -8.27 3.10
CA VAL A 70 -20.95 -8.51 3.10
C VAL A 70 -20.36 -8.50 1.69
N PHE A 71 -21.04 -9.04 0.69
CA PHE A 71 -20.55 -9.00 -0.70
C PHE A 71 -20.51 -7.57 -1.22
N ALA A 72 -21.52 -6.75 -0.89
CA ALA A 72 -21.55 -5.35 -1.29
C ALA A 72 -20.43 -4.54 -0.61
N GLN A 73 -20.14 -4.82 0.67
CA GLN A 73 -18.99 -4.25 1.39
C GLN A 73 -17.65 -4.60 0.72
N LEU A 74 -17.45 -5.88 0.39
CA LEU A 74 -16.22 -6.34 -0.28
C LEU A 74 -16.05 -5.66 -1.65
N ILE A 75 -17.13 -5.57 -2.43
CA ILE A 75 -17.11 -4.90 -3.73
C ILE A 75 -16.78 -3.40 -3.55
N ALA A 76 -17.42 -2.71 -2.61
CA ALA A 76 -17.12 -1.30 -2.32
C ALA A 76 -15.65 -1.11 -1.90
N GLY A 77 -15.12 -1.99 -1.06
CA GLY A 77 -13.71 -2.02 -0.69
C GLY A 77 -12.78 -2.20 -1.89
N LEU A 78 -13.11 -3.09 -2.82
CA LEU A 78 -12.35 -3.27 -4.06
C LEU A 78 -12.41 -2.02 -4.96
N PHE A 79 -13.56 -1.35 -5.04
CA PHE A 79 -13.71 -0.09 -5.76
C PHE A 79 -12.80 1.01 -5.19
N LEU A 80 -12.67 1.09 -3.87
CA LEU A 80 -11.74 2.05 -3.23
C LEU A 80 -10.27 1.78 -3.58
N LEU A 81 -9.90 0.55 -3.97
CA LEU A 81 -8.53 0.24 -4.41
C LEU A 81 -8.27 0.57 -5.89
N VAL A 82 -9.30 0.91 -6.67
CA VAL A 82 -9.16 1.23 -8.09
C VAL A 82 -8.23 2.43 -8.33
N PRO A 83 -8.41 3.59 -7.67
CA PRO A 83 -7.50 4.74 -7.83
C PRO A 83 -6.05 4.39 -7.50
N PHE A 84 -5.84 3.61 -6.44
CA PHE A 84 -4.51 3.13 -6.06
C PHE A 84 -3.89 2.25 -7.14
N ASN A 85 -4.65 1.32 -7.70
CA ASN A 85 -4.18 0.47 -8.79
C ASN A 85 -3.78 1.28 -10.03
N PHE A 86 -4.58 2.27 -10.41
CA PHE A 86 -4.22 3.19 -11.51
C PHE A 86 -2.94 3.97 -11.21
N PHE A 87 -2.84 4.55 -10.02
CA PHE A 87 -1.67 5.30 -9.60
C PHE A 87 -0.39 4.45 -9.60
N MET A 88 -0.43 3.25 -9.02
CA MET A 88 0.72 2.36 -9.00
C MET A 88 1.09 1.86 -10.40
N ASN A 89 0.11 1.56 -11.26
CA ASN A 89 0.38 1.19 -12.65
C ASN A 89 1.05 2.35 -13.40
N PHE A 90 0.58 3.58 -13.18
CA PHE A 90 1.20 4.78 -13.75
C PHE A 90 2.66 4.95 -13.28
N LEU A 91 2.92 4.82 -11.98
CA LEU A 91 4.28 4.89 -11.44
C LEU A 91 5.19 3.79 -12.01
N LEU A 92 4.70 2.55 -12.05
CA LEU A 92 5.44 1.41 -12.61
C LEU A 92 5.74 1.60 -14.10
N LYS A 93 4.80 2.15 -14.87
CA LYS A 93 5.01 2.49 -16.28
C LYS A 93 6.04 3.61 -16.44
N LYS A 94 6.06 4.60 -15.54
CA LYS A 94 7.04 5.69 -15.57
C LYS A 94 8.47 5.19 -15.33
N ILE A 95 8.65 4.16 -14.51
CA ILE A 95 9.97 3.59 -14.21
C ILE A 95 10.32 2.37 -15.06
N SER A 96 9.43 1.91 -15.94
CA SER A 96 9.69 0.71 -16.76
C SER A 96 10.80 0.91 -17.79
N SER A 97 11.13 2.17 -18.12
CA SER A 97 12.28 2.51 -18.95
C SER A 97 13.62 2.20 -18.28
N LEU A 98 13.65 2.12 -16.94
CA LEU A 98 14.84 1.73 -16.20
C LEU A 98 14.89 0.20 -16.10
N PRO A 99 15.99 -0.45 -16.55
CA PRO A 99 16.10 -1.90 -16.47
C PRO A 99 16.03 -2.37 -15.00
N ILE A 100 15.47 -3.55 -14.79
CA ILE A 100 15.46 -4.20 -13.47
C ILE A 100 16.86 -4.76 -13.23
N ASP A 101 17.45 -4.44 -12.09
CA ASP A 101 18.69 -5.06 -11.62
C ASP A 101 18.45 -6.53 -11.23
N LYS A 102 18.51 -7.42 -12.22
CA LYS A 102 18.31 -8.87 -12.04
C LYS A 102 19.44 -9.52 -11.25
N ASP A 103 20.66 -8.99 -11.42
CA ASP A 103 21.91 -9.52 -10.85
C ASP A 103 22.31 -8.78 -9.56
N MET A 104 21.32 -8.29 -8.81
CA MET A 104 21.54 -7.55 -7.57
C MET A 104 22.48 -8.30 -6.63
N SER A 105 23.59 -7.65 -6.27
CA SER A 105 24.60 -8.25 -5.40
C SER A 105 24.02 -8.66 -4.04
N PRO A 106 24.57 -9.71 -3.39
CA PRO A 106 24.16 -10.12 -2.05
C PRO A 106 24.23 -8.99 -1.02
N GLU A 107 25.24 -8.12 -1.12
CA GLU A 107 25.47 -6.98 -0.23
C GLU A 107 24.35 -5.95 -0.39
N ARG A 108 24.02 -5.57 -1.63
CA ARG A 108 22.92 -4.63 -1.92
C ARG A 108 21.59 -5.19 -1.44
N TYR A 109 21.33 -6.49 -1.66
CA TYR A 109 20.13 -7.16 -1.16
C TYR A 109 20.04 -7.12 0.37
N ARG A 110 21.14 -7.40 1.08
CA ARG A 110 21.20 -7.33 2.55
C ARG A 110 20.98 -5.92 3.08
N MET A 111 21.43 -4.90 2.36
CA MET A 111 21.18 -3.49 2.72
C MET A 111 19.72 -3.04 2.48
N LEU A 112 19.08 -3.52 1.41
CA LEU A 112 17.71 -3.13 1.06
C LEU A 112 16.65 -3.88 1.89
N ARG A 113 16.91 -5.14 2.24
CA ARG A 113 15.98 -5.97 3.03
C ARG A 113 15.45 -5.29 4.30
N PRO A 114 16.28 -4.77 5.23
CA PRO A 114 15.76 -4.11 6.43
C PRO A 114 14.97 -2.84 6.10
N LYS A 115 15.38 -2.07 5.07
CA LYS A 115 14.65 -0.87 4.64
C LYS A 115 13.24 -1.20 4.16
N VAL A 116 13.12 -2.25 3.36
CA VAL A 116 11.83 -2.75 2.84
C VAL A 116 10.96 -3.29 3.99
N ILE A 117 11.54 -4.04 4.93
CA ILE A 117 10.81 -4.55 6.09
C ILE A 117 10.32 -3.41 6.98
N VAL A 118 11.18 -2.45 7.32
CA VAL A 118 10.81 -1.28 8.12
C VAL A 118 9.73 -0.46 7.40
N PHE A 119 9.87 -0.23 6.09
CA PHE A 119 8.84 0.46 5.31
C PHE A 119 7.49 -0.28 5.37
N PHE A 120 7.49 -1.60 5.19
CA PHE A 120 6.26 -2.38 5.27
C PHE A 120 5.62 -2.33 6.67
N ILE A 121 6.43 -2.51 7.72
CA ILE A 121 5.96 -2.44 9.12
C ILE A 121 5.40 -1.06 9.43
N LEU A 122 6.08 0.02 9.03
CA LEU A 122 5.58 1.38 9.22
C LEU A 122 4.24 1.59 8.53
N GLY A 123 4.09 1.15 7.28
CA GLY A 123 2.81 1.23 6.58
C GLY A 123 1.70 0.46 7.28
N MET A 124 1.98 -0.75 7.79
CA MET A 124 1.03 -1.55 8.58
C MET A 124 0.65 -0.87 9.90
N THR A 125 1.63 -0.34 10.64
CA THR A 125 1.40 0.41 11.88
C THR A 125 0.52 1.63 11.63
N LEU A 126 0.78 2.37 10.54
CA LEU A 126 -0.05 3.50 10.15
C LEU A 126 -1.45 3.10 9.72
N ALA A 127 -1.63 1.93 9.10
CA ALA A 127 -2.94 1.46 8.67
C ALA A 127 -3.79 0.93 9.83
N ILE A 128 -3.16 0.30 10.83
CA ILE A 128 -3.84 -0.39 11.91
C ILE A 128 -3.88 0.48 13.16
N VAL A 129 -2.73 0.89 13.69
CA VAL A 129 -2.62 1.50 15.03
C VAL A 129 -3.06 2.97 15.00
N PHE A 130 -2.62 3.71 13.98
CA PHE A 130 -2.82 5.15 13.91
C PHE A 130 -4.30 5.59 13.88
N PRO A 131 -5.22 4.93 13.16
CA PRO A 131 -6.63 5.29 13.18
C PRO A 131 -7.27 5.14 14.57
N PHE A 132 -6.96 4.07 15.31
CA PHE A 132 -7.46 3.89 16.68
C PHE A 132 -6.91 4.95 17.63
N LEU A 133 -5.62 5.29 17.51
CA LEU A 133 -5.02 6.35 18.31
C LEU A 133 -5.67 7.71 18.02
N LEU A 134 -5.86 8.04 16.74
CA LEU A 134 -6.49 9.30 16.34
C LEU A 134 -7.94 9.39 16.80
N ASP A 135 -8.71 8.32 16.68
CA ASP A 135 -10.10 8.31 17.15
C ASP A 135 -10.19 8.49 18.68
N GLY A 136 -9.28 7.88 19.44
CA GLY A 136 -9.24 8.05 20.90
C GLY A 136 -8.75 9.43 21.37
N LEU A 137 -7.82 10.06 20.63
CA LEU A 137 -7.19 11.32 21.02
C LEU A 137 -7.93 12.56 20.51
N LEU A 138 -8.58 12.49 19.36
CA LEU A 138 -9.27 13.63 18.78
C LEU A 138 -10.68 13.75 19.35
N PRO A 139 -11.06 14.89 19.94
CA PRO A 139 -12.46 15.15 20.27
C PRO A 139 -13.29 15.27 18.96
N PRO A 140 -14.61 15.09 19.04
CA PRO A 140 -15.50 15.49 17.95
C PRO A 140 -15.29 16.96 17.59
N PHE A 141 -15.34 17.30 16.31
CA PHE A 141 -15.16 18.67 15.82
C PHE A 141 -16.47 19.45 15.70
N TYR A 142 -17.60 18.78 15.94
CA TYR A 142 -18.91 19.40 16.05
C TYR A 142 -19.21 19.69 17.52
N ASN A 143 -19.90 20.80 17.77
CA ASN A 143 -20.40 21.19 19.10
C ASN A 143 -21.76 20.52 19.37
#